data_AF-E4TFN8-F1
#
_entry.id   AF-E4TFN8-F1
#
_cell.length_a   1.000
_cell.length_b   1.000
_cell.length_c   1.000
_cell.angle_alpha   90.00
_cell.angle_beta   90.00
_cell.angle_gamma   90.00
#
_symmetry.space_group_name_H-M   'P 1'
#
loop_
_entity.id
_entity.type
_entity.pdbx_description
1 polymer ?
#
loop_
_entity_poly.entity_id
_entity_poly.type
_entity_poly.pdbx_seq_one_letter_code
_entity_poly.pdbx_strand_id
1 'polypeptide(L)'
;MREEVLEMKQRLILFDEMQATEEEVLSEVGMSLDSYEETAERHYEALSDEDKEWVDKQLFEWFKNYKQFFGGGCSLNCSSCGKHNLEF
;
A
#
# COMPACT_ATOMS: atom_id res chain seq x y z
N MET A 1 14.16 2.51 -10.36
CA MET A 1 13.62 3.60 -9.53
C MET A 1 12.11 3.48 -9.36
N ARG A 2 11.25 3.54 -10.39
CA ARG A 2 9.79 3.37 -10.20
C ARG A 2 9.36 2.03 -9.57
N GLU A 3 10.01 0.92 -9.95
CA GLU A 3 9.75 -0.41 -9.40
C GLU A 3 10.17 -0.50 -7.92
N GLU A 4 11.29 0.12 -7.58
CA GLU A 4 11.78 0.22 -6.20
C GLU A 4 10.81 1.01 -5.33
N VAL A 5 10.29 2.15 -5.81
CA VAL A 5 9.27 2.93 -5.09
C VAL A 5 7.98 2.13 -4.91
N LEU A 6 7.58 1.35 -5.92
CA LEU A 6 6.43 0.46 -5.83
C LEU A 6 6.63 -0.58 -4.72
N GLU A 7 7.77 -1.28 -4.69
CA GLU A 7 8.10 -2.25 -3.63
C GLU A 7 8.13 -1.59 -2.25
N MET A 8 8.68 -0.38 -2.15
CA MET A 8 8.72 0.36 -0.88
C MET A 8 7.32 0.69 -0.37
N LYS A 9 6.44 1.22 -1.21
CA LYS A 9 5.06 1.54 -0.84
C LYS A 9 4.24 0.28 -0.55
N GLN A 10 4.47 -0.84 -1.24
CA GLN A 10 3.84 -2.12 -0.90
C GLN A 10 4.24 -2.60 0.50
N ARG A 11 5.53 -2.51 0.86
CA ARG A 11 5.99 -2.87 2.20
C ARG A 11 5.39 -2.00 3.30
N LEU A 12 5.28 -0.68 3.08
CA LEU A 12 4.62 0.21 4.04
C LEU A 12 3.19 -0.24 4.34
N ILE A 13 2.42 -0.60 3.30
CA ILE A 13 1.08 -1.14 3.47
C ILE A 13 1.10 -2.45 4.26
N LEU A 14 2.06 -3.33 4.00
CA LEU A 14 2.18 -4.60 4.74
C LEU A 14 2.55 -4.38 6.20
N PHE A 15 3.46 -3.45 6.51
CA PHE A 15 3.79 -3.11 7.90
C PHE A 15 2.57 -2.60 8.66
N ASP A 16 1.77 -1.74 8.04
CA ASP A 16 0.51 -1.27 8.64
C ASP A 16 -0.50 -2.41 8.85
N GLU A 17 -0.75 -3.22 7.81
CA GLU A 17 -1.71 -4.32 7.87
C GLU A 17 -1.32 -5.44 8.85
N MET A 18 -0.02 -5.72 8.99
CA MET A 18 0.51 -6.69 9.94
C MET A 18 0.66 -6.11 11.35
N GLN A 19 0.45 -4.80 11.52
CA GLN A 19 0.77 -4.06 12.75
C GLN A 19 2.21 -4.34 13.21
N ALA A 20 3.14 -4.31 12.26
CA ALA A 20 4.53 -4.62 12.49
C ALA A 20 5.11 -3.67 13.54
N THR A 21 5.83 -4.25 14.50
CA THR A 21 6.54 -3.50 15.52
C THR A 21 7.79 -2.83 14.94
N GLU A 22 8.29 -1.80 15.63
CA GLU A 22 9.51 -1.11 15.22
C GLU A 22 10.71 -2.05 15.09
N GLU A 23 10.83 -3.06 15.96
CA GLU A 23 11.88 -4.08 15.91
C GLU A 23 11.77 -4.95 14.66
N GLU A 24 10.56 -5.37 14.28
CA GLU A 24 10.32 -6.15 13.07
C GLU A 24 10.67 -5.35 11.81
N VAL A 25 10.24 -4.08 11.75
CA VAL A 25 10.58 -3.18 10.64
C VAL A 25 12.10 -2.97 10.54
N LEU A 26 12.76 -2.66 11.67
CA LEU A 26 14.22 -2.50 11.72
C LEU A 26 14.96 -3.76 11.27
N SER A 27 14.48 -4.94 11.65
CA SER A 27 15.05 -6.22 11.24
C SER A 27 14.91 -6.46 9.73
N GLU A 28 13.76 -6.10 9.14
CA GLU A 28 13.47 -6.35 7.73
C GLU A 28 14.18 -5.35 6.79
N VAL A 29 14.12 -4.05 7.10
CA VAL A 29 14.60 -2.98 6.20
C VAL A 29 15.81 -2.22 6.71
N GLY A 30 16.30 -2.52 7.91
CA GLY A 30 17.53 -1.95 8.47
C GLY A 30 17.42 -0.49 8.91
N MET A 31 16.21 0.08 8.96
CA MET A 31 15.93 1.45 9.41
C MET A 31 14.57 1.52 10.10
N SER A 32 14.33 2.61 10.85
CA SER A 32 13.04 2.83 11.50
C SER A 32 11.93 3.02 10.48
N LEU A 33 10.69 2.76 10.88
CA LEU A 33 9.51 2.96 10.03
C LEU A 33 9.44 4.39 9.49
N ASP A 34 9.60 5.39 10.36
CA ASP A 34 9.61 6.82 9.97
C ASP A 34 10.66 7.13 8.90
N SER A 35 11.88 6.60 9.05
CA SER A 35 12.96 6.82 8.08
C SER A 35 12.67 6.12 6.74
N TYR A 36 12.01 4.97 6.80
CA TYR A 36 11.62 4.21 5.62
C TYR A 36 10.50 4.92 4.86
N GLU A 37 9.50 5.45 5.58
CA GLU A 37 8.42 6.29 5.04
C GLU A 37 8.96 7.54 4.35
N GLU A 38 9.83 8.30 5.02
CA GLU A 38 10.44 9.49 4.45
C GLU A 38 11.24 9.17 3.19
N THR A 39 11.97 8.04 3.20
CA THR A 39 12.75 7.59 2.04
C THR A 39 11.85 7.21 0.86
N ALA A 40 10.78 6.45 1.12
CA ALA A 40 9.81 6.06 0.10
C ALA A 40 9.16 7.29 -0.55
N GLU A 41 8.77 8.27 0.27
CA GLU A 41 8.11 9.49 -0.20
C GLU A 41 9.07 10.36 -1.01
N ARG A 42 10.30 10.55 -0.53
CA ARG A 42 11.32 11.28 -1.29
C ARG A 42 11.62 10.64 -2.65
N HIS A 43 11.69 9.31 -2.71
CA HIS A 43 11.92 8.61 -3.97
C HIS A 43 10.73 8.69 -4.90
N TYR A 44 9.50 8.62 -4.37
CA TYR A 44 8.30 8.86 -5.16
C TYR A 44 8.27 10.27 -5.73
N GLU A 45 8.55 11.29 -4.92
CA GLU A 45 8.55 12.69 -5.35
C GLU A 45 9.62 13.01 -6.40
N ALA A 46 10.69 12.23 -6.46
CA ALA A 46 11.72 12.36 -7.48
C ALA A 46 11.35 11.73 -8.84
N LEU A 47 10.25 10.97 -8.92
CA LEU A 47 9.77 10.38 -10.18
C LEU A 47 9.13 11.42 -11.09
N SER A 48 9.10 11.12 -12.39
CA SER A 48 8.28 11.86 -13.35
C SER A 48 6.80 11.63 -13.08
N ASP A 49 5.93 12.54 -13.53
CA ASP A 49 4.48 12.38 -13.39
C ASP A 49 3.97 11.07 -14.03
N GLU A 50 4.54 10.67 -15.17
CA GLU A 50 4.22 9.41 -15.85
C GLU A 50 4.57 8.19 -14.98
N ASP A 51 5.75 8.20 -14.36
CA ASP A 51 6.17 7.11 -13.48
C ASP A 51 5.40 7.10 -12.16
N LYS A 52 5.01 8.26 -11.61
CA LYS A 52 4.12 8.36 -10.44
C LYS A 52 2.76 7.73 -10.75
N GLU A 53 2.14 8.09 -11.87
CA GLU A 53 0.86 7.52 -12.31
C GLU A 53 0.97 5.99 -12.50
N TRP A 54 2.09 5.53 -13.08
CA TRP A 54 2.34 4.10 -13.21
C TRP A 54 2.43 3.41 -11.84
N VAL A 55 3.19 3.97 -10.89
CA VAL A 55 3.33 3.42 -9.53
C VAL A 55 1.97 3.33 -8.84
N ASP A 56 1.19 4.41 -8.88
CA ASP A 56 -0.13 4.46 -8.23
C ASP A 56 -1.08 3.40 -8.80
N LYS A 57 -1.07 3.24 -10.13
CA LYS A 57 -1.87 2.22 -10.80
C LYS A 57 -1.45 0.80 -10.42
N GLN A 58 -0.14 0.52 -10.38
CA GLN A 58 0.35 -0.79 -9.97
C GLN A 58 0.06 -1.07 -8.50
N LEU A 59 0.23 -0.08 -7.63
CA LEU A 59 -0.04 -0.19 -6.20
C LEU A 59 -1.52 -0.47 -5.94
N PHE A 60 -2.42 0.22 -6.66
CA PHE A 60 -3.86 -0.01 -6.58
C PHE A 60 -4.25 -1.43 -7.02
N GLU A 61 -3.76 -1.89 -8.18
CA GLU A 61 -4.05 -3.25 -8.67
C GLU A 61 -3.49 -4.32 -7.72
N TRP A 62 -2.27 -4.12 -7.22
CA TRP A 62 -1.68 -5.00 -6.23
C TRP A 62 -2.51 -5.04 -4.93
N PHE A 63 -2.91 -3.89 -4.39
CA PHE A 63 -3.66 -3.83 -3.13
C PHE A 63 -5.05 -4.46 -3.26
N LYS A 64 -5.72 -4.24 -4.39
CA LYS A 64 -6.99 -4.91 -4.71
C LYS A 64 -6.85 -6.43 -4.71
N ASN A 65 -5.80 -6.95 -5.34
CA ASN A 65 -5.51 -8.38 -5.33
C ASN A 65 -5.19 -8.86 -3.91
N TYR A 66 -4.34 -8.15 -3.17
CA TYR A 66 -4.00 -8.48 -1.78
C TYR A 66 -5.24 -8.58 -0.89
N LYS A 67 -6.12 -7.58 -0.89
CA LYS A 67 -7.38 -7.61 -0.11
C LYS A 67 -8.33 -8.72 -0.57
N GLN A 68 -8.37 -9.05 -1.86
CA GLN A 68 -9.16 -10.17 -2.36
C GLN A 68 -8.67 -11.51 -1.80
N PHE A 69 -7.35 -11.70 -1.63
CA PHE A 69 -6.77 -12.95 -1.15
C PHE A 69 -6.67 -13.06 0.38
N PHE A 70 -6.35 -11.97 1.08
CA PHE A 70 -6.05 -11.99 2.51
C PHE A 70 -7.07 -11.24 3.38
N GLY A 71 -7.84 -10.31 2.80
CA GLY A 71 -8.73 -9.40 3.52
C GLY A 71 -10.15 -9.90 3.78
N GLY A 72 -10.46 -11.17 3.48
CA GLY A 72 -11.82 -11.68 3.64
C GLY A 72 -12.80 -11.10 2.62
N GLY A 73 -12.84 -11.70 1.43
CA GLY A 73 -14.01 -11.77 0.55
C GLY A 73 -14.86 -10.51 0.38
N CYS A 74 -14.42 -9.59 -0.47
CA CYS A 74 -15.37 -8.95 -1.37
C CYS A 74 -15.24 -9.62 -2.74
N SER A 75 -16.04 -10.67 -2.95
CA SER A 75 -16.23 -11.29 -4.26
C SER A 75 -16.64 -10.21 -5.26
N LEU A 76 -15.79 -9.97 -6.28
CA LEU A 76 -16.07 -9.64 -7.69
C LEU A 76 -17.44 -9.06 -8.12
N ASN A 77 -18.13 -8.29 -7.28
CA ASN A 77 -19.34 -7.56 -7.58
C ASN A 77 -19.17 -6.14 -7.04
N CYS A 78 -18.27 -5.41 -7.70
CA CYS A 78 -18.23 -3.96 -7.65
C CYS A 78 -19.45 -3.41 -8.42
N SER A 79 -20.63 -3.62 -7.85
CA SER A 79 -21.93 -3.09 -8.31
C SER A 79 -22.84 -2.83 -7.11
N SER A 80 -22.35 -2.11 -6.09
CA SER A 80 -23.25 -1.37 -5.18
C SER A 80 -22.51 -0.28 -4.41
N CYS A 81 -22.24 0.84 -5.08
CA CYS A 81 -22.51 2.11 -4.42
C CYS A 81 -24.03 2.21 -4.25
N GLY A 82 -24.58 1.72 -3.14
CA GLY A 82 -26.03 1.60 -3.00
C GLY A 82 -26.50 1.25 -1.59
N LYS A 83 -26.67 2.29 -0.77
CA LYS A 83 -27.58 2.40 0.38
C LYS A 83 -27.52 1.29 1.44
N HIS A 84 -26.85 1.56 2.55
CA HIS A 84 -27.29 1.05 3.85
C HIS A 84 -27.75 2.24 4.71
N ASN A 85 -29.06 2.25 4.95
CA ASN A 85 -29.73 3.12 5.92
C ASN A 85 -29.09 2.95 7.29
N LEU A 86 -28.70 4.07 7.90
CA LEU A 86 -28.54 4.18 9.33
C LEU A 86 -29.93 4.35 9.95
N GLU A 87 -30.46 3.27 10.52
CA GLU A 87 -31.44 3.34 11.60
C GLU A 87 -31.07 2.28 12.64
N PHE A 88 -30.64 2.73 13.81
CA PHE A 88 -31.03 2.20 15.12
C PHE A 88 -30.82 3.29 16.18
#